data_AF-A0A935BAI8-F1
#
_entry.id   AF-A0A935BAI8-F1
#
_cell.length_a   1.000
_cell.length_b   1.000
_cell.length_c   1.000
_cell.angle_alpha   90.00
_cell.angle_beta   90.00
_cell.angle_gamma   90.00
#
_symmetry.space_group_name_H-M   'P 1'
#
loop_
_entity.id
_entity.type
_entity.pdbx_description
1 polymer ?
#
loop_
_entity_poly.entity_id
_entity_poly.type
_entity_poly.pdbx_seq_one_letter_code
_entity_poly.pdbx_strand_id
1 'polypeptide(L)'
;MTASTQVICACSTAVAIVAQLLLAGIDSPAIWPIWLVYAMTATFFSMVQPYVGMAFPASLSGRALTGYNLLVFSGTFGWQWLYGVVIDVYRSLGHTDASAYRRTMVSAVVVQVIALTVFLVWRPKPPAERMAGTS
;
A
#
# COMPACT_ATOMS: atom_id res chain seq x y z
N MET A 1 -4.50 15.32 -7.58
CA MET A 1 -5.50 14.27 -7.28
C MET A 1 -6.85 14.93 -7.12
N THR A 2 -7.88 14.46 -7.82
CA THR A 2 -9.25 14.92 -7.58
C THR A 2 -9.76 14.32 -6.26
N ALA A 3 -10.76 14.95 -5.64
CA ALA A 3 -11.34 14.46 -4.38
C ALA A 3 -11.77 12.98 -4.48
N SER A 4 -12.26 12.56 -5.65
CA SER A 4 -12.68 11.18 -5.92
C SER A 4 -11.52 10.17 -5.87
N THR A 5 -10.34 10.49 -6.44
CA THR A 5 -9.18 9.58 -6.40
C THR A 5 -8.68 9.38 -4.97
N GLN A 6 -8.70 10.44 -4.17
CA GLN A 6 -8.27 10.37 -2.77
C GLN A 6 -9.19 9.48 -1.93
N VAL A 7 -10.51 9.61 -2.12
CA VAL A 7 -11.49 8.76 -1.44
C VAL A 7 -11.30 7.29 -1.83
N ILE A 8 -11.08 7.01 -3.11
CA ILE A 8 -10.85 5.63 -3.59
C ILE A 8 -9.61 5.02 -2.92
N CYS A 9 -8.48 5.73 -2.86
CA CYS A 9 -7.26 5.23 -2.23
C CYS A 9 -7.42 5.03 -0.71
N ALA A 10 -8.13 5.93 -0.03
CA ALA A 10 -8.38 5.82 1.40
C ALA A 10 -9.30 4.63 1.71
N CYS A 11 -10.39 4.48 0.96
CA CYS A 11 -11.33 3.37 1.11
C CYS A 11 -10.68 2.02 0.79
N SER A 12 -9.90 1.91 -0.29
CA SER A 12 -9.21 0.67 -0.63
C SER A 12 -8.18 0.27 0.43
N THR A 13 -7.44 1.24 0.97
CA THR A 13 -6.48 1.00 2.07
C THR A 13 -7.20 0.58 3.35
N ALA A 14 -8.33 1.21 3.69
CA ALA A 14 -9.12 0.83 4.86
C ALA A 14 -9.67 -0.60 4.73
N VAL A 15 -10.18 -0.98 3.56
CA VAL A 15 -10.63 -2.36 3.29
C VAL A 15 -9.47 -3.35 3.40
N ALA A 16 -8.28 -3.00 2.89
CA ALA A 16 -7.09 -3.84 2.99
C ALA A 16 -6.68 -4.09 4.45
N ILE A 17 -6.68 -3.04 5.29
CA ILE A 17 -6.40 -3.12 6.72
C ILE A 17 -7.39 -4.07 7.42
N VAL A 18 -8.69 -3.89 7.18
CA VAL A 18 -9.73 -4.72 7.81
C VAL A 18 -9.58 -6.18 7.38
N ALA A 19 -9.40 -6.45 6.08
CA ALA A 19 -9.21 -7.80 5.57
C ALA A 19 -7.95 -8.47 6.16
N GLN A 20 -6.84 -7.74 6.25
CA GLN A 20 -5.59 -8.24 6.82
C GLN A 20 -5.69 -8.52 8.32
N LEU A 21 -6.42 -7.70 9.08
CA LEU A 21 -6.71 -7.96 10.49
C LEU A 21 -7.60 -9.19 10.68
N LEU A 22 -8.61 -9.39 9.83
CA LEU A 22 -9.44 -10.59 9.85
C LEU A 22 -8.61 -11.85 9.56
N LEU A 23 -7.74 -11.80 8.55
CA LEU A 23 -6.82 -12.91 8.20
C LEU A 23 -5.84 -13.22 9.32
N ALA A 24 -5.34 -12.21 10.03
CA ALA A 24 -4.46 -12.41 11.17
C ALA A 24 -5.20 -12.86 12.45
N GLY A 25 -6.48 -12.52 12.60
CA GLY A 25 -7.26 -12.75 13.81
C GLY A 25 -8.04 -14.06 13.84
N ILE A 26 -8.56 -14.52 12.70
CA ILE A 26 -9.46 -15.68 12.62
C ILE A 26 -8.68 -16.91 12.14
N ASP A 27 -8.65 -17.96 12.94
CA ASP A 27 -8.09 -19.26 12.58
C ASP A 27 -9.20 -20.20 12.12
N SER A 28 -9.62 -20.09 10.85
CA SER A 28 -10.69 -20.93 10.29
C SER A 28 -10.44 -21.24 8.82
N PRO A 29 -10.63 -22.50 8.37
CA PRO A 29 -10.55 -22.87 6.95
C PRO A 29 -11.53 -22.10 6.06
N ALA A 30 -12.62 -21.58 6.63
CA ALA A 30 -13.64 -20.85 5.91
C ALA A 30 -13.24 -19.39 5.57
N ILE A 31 -12.08 -18.91 6.02
CA ILE A 31 -11.65 -17.52 5.79
C ILE A 31 -11.13 -17.25 4.37
N TRP A 32 -11.01 -18.27 3.53
CA TRP A 32 -10.48 -18.14 2.17
C TRP A 32 -11.10 -17.01 1.32
N PRO A 33 -12.39 -16.62 1.43
CA PRO A 33 -12.94 -15.52 0.64
C PRO A 33 -12.33 -14.16 1.02
N ILE A 34 -11.87 -13.98 2.25
CA ILE A 34 -11.23 -12.74 2.70
C ILE A 34 -9.89 -12.52 1.97
N TRP A 35 -9.18 -13.59 1.58
CA TRP A 35 -8.01 -13.47 0.72
C TRP A 35 -8.34 -12.85 -0.64
N LEU A 36 -9.52 -13.15 -1.20
CA LEU A 36 -9.97 -12.54 -2.45
C LEU A 36 -10.27 -11.05 -2.28
N VAL A 37 -10.96 -10.69 -1.20
CA VAL A 37 -11.23 -9.27 -0.87
C VAL A 37 -9.91 -8.52 -0.71
N TYR A 38 -8.94 -9.09 0.02
CA TYR A 38 -7.62 -8.51 0.18
C TYR A 38 -6.90 -8.34 -1.17
N ALA A 39 -6.91 -9.37 -2.03
CA ALA A 39 -6.29 -9.30 -3.35
C ALA A 39 -6.92 -8.21 -4.25
N MET A 40 -8.23 -8.00 -4.19
CA MET A 40 -8.92 -6.96 -4.96
C MET A 40 -8.49 -5.54 -4.58
N THR A 41 -8.03 -5.32 -3.34
CA THR A 41 -7.52 -4.00 -2.92
C THR A 41 -6.23 -3.61 -3.62
N ALA A 42 -5.44 -4.58 -4.11
CA ALA A 42 -4.18 -4.33 -4.80
C ALA A 42 -4.38 -3.63 -6.16
N THR A 43 -5.53 -3.84 -6.82
CA THR A 43 -5.83 -3.31 -8.16
C THR A 43 -5.73 -1.79 -8.24
N PHE A 44 -6.06 -1.08 -7.17
CA PHE A 44 -6.03 0.40 -7.15
C PHE A 44 -4.62 0.98 -7.28
N PHE A 45 -3.59 0.24 -6.88
CA PHE A 45 -2.20 0.67 -7.04
C PHE A 45 -1.71 0.63 -8.49
N SER A 46 -2.34 -0.17 -9.35
CA SER A 46 -2.01 -0.22 -10.78
C SER A 46 -2.29 1.09 -11.52
N MET A 47 -3.16 1.96 -10.97
CA MET A 47 -3.50 3.26 -11.55
C MET A 47 -2.33 4.26 -11.54
N VAL A 48 -1.26 4.00 -10.77
CA VAL A 48 -0.09 4.88 -10.70
C VAL A 48 0.73 4.82 -11.98
N GLN A 49 0.90 3.64 -12.58
CA GLN A 49 1.69 3.44 -13.80
C GLN A 49 1.21 4.27 -15.00
N PRO A 50 -0.08 4.26 -15.39
CA PRO A 50 -0.57 5.09 -16.50
C PRO A 50 -0.45 6.58 -16.20
N TYR A 51 -0.60 7.00 -14.93
CA TYR A 51 -0.43 8.38 -14.55
C TYR A 51 1.01 8.87 -14.77
N VAL A 52 2.00 8.05 -14.41
CA VAL A 52 3.43 8.36 -14.67
C VAL A 52 3.69 8.45 -16.18
N GLY A 53 3.14 7.54 -16.98
CA GLY A 53 3.31 7.58 -18.45
C GLY A 53 2.76 8.85 -19.09
N MET A 54 1.64 9.38 -18.58
CA MET A 54 1.01 10.61 -19.08
C MET A 54 1.65 11.90 -18.56
N ALA A 55 2.44 11.84 -17.48
CA ALA A 55 3.06 13.02 -16.88
C ALA A 55 4.34 13.49 -17.60
N PHE A 56 4.89 12.70 -18.52
CA PHE A 56 6.14 13.00 -19.24
C PHE A 56 5.91 13.16 -20.76
N PRO A 57 6.71 14.02 -21.44
CA PRO A 57 6.73 14.10 -22.89
C PRO A 57 7.05 12.75 -23.54
N ALA A 58 6.48 12.48 -24.71
CA ALA A 58 6.62 11.19 -25.43
C ALA A 58 8.09 10.75 -25.64
N SER A 59 9.01 11.70 -25.80
CA SER A 59 10.45 11.43 -25.94
C SER A 59 11.13 10.88 -24.67
N LEU A 60 10.52 11.09 -23.49
CA LEU A 60 11.02 10.65 -22.19
C LEU A 60 10.17 9.56 -21.54
N SER A 61 8.97 9.28 -22.06
CA SER A 61 8.03 8.30 -21.49
C SER A 61 8.64 6.90 -21.33
N GLY A 62 9.47 6.46 -22.28
CA GLY A 62 10.18 5.18 -22.18
C GLY A 62 11.17 5.12 -21.01
N ARG A 63 11.93 6.21 -20.78
CA ARG A 63 12.87 6.29 -19.64
C ARG A 63 12.13 6.40 -18.31
N ALA A 64 11.06 7.17 -18.26
CA ALA A 64 10.22 7.32 -17.08
C ALA A 64 9.58 5.98 -16.67
N LEU A 65 9.09 5.19 -17.64
CA LEU A 65 8.50 3.89 -17.37
C LEU A 65 9.52 2.86 -16.88
N THR A 66 10.73 2.83 -17.45
CA THR A 66 11.81 1.97 -16.95
C THR A 66 12.21 2.34 -15.52
N GLY A 67 12.35 3.63 -15.21
CA GLY A 67 12.62 4.10 -13.85
C GLY A 67 11.51 3.72 -12.87
N TYR A 68 10.26 3.87 -13.28
CA TYR A 68 9.10 3.42 -12.50
C TYR A 68 9.12 1.91 -12.23
N ASN A 69 9.37 1.10 -13.26
CA ASN A 69 9.43 -0.36 -13.12
C ASN A 69 10.55 -0.77 -12.15
N LEU A 70 11.75 -0.20 -12.29
CA LEU A 70 12.87 -0.46 -11.38
C LEU A 70 12.52 -0.10 -9.94
N LEU A 71 11.85 1.04 -9.73
CA LEU A 71 11.43 1.48 -8.40
C LEU A 71 10.43 0.51 -7.78
N VAL A 72 9.38 0.12 -8.52
CA VAL A 72 8.34 -0.79 -8.03
C VAL A 72 8.91 -2.19 -7.74
N PHE A 73 9.77 -2.70 -8.63
CA PHE A 73 10.41 -4.01 -8.39
C PHE A 73 11.33 -3.96 -7.18
N SER A 74 12.22 -2.98 -7.09
CA SER A 74 13.13 -2.84 -5.95
C SER A 74 12.38 -2.66 -4.63
N GLY A 75 11.32 -1.84 -4.63
CA GLY A 75 10.45 -1.65 -3.48
C GLY A 75 9.74 -2.95 -3.06
N THR A 76 9.24 -3.73 -4.02
CA THR A 76 8.57 -5.01 -3.75
C THR A 76 9.55 -6.05 -3.17
N PHE A 77 10.76 -6.17 -3.74
CA PHE A 77 11.79 -7.05 -3.21
C PHE A 77 12.22 -6.64 -1.79
N GLY A 78 12.45 -5.35 -1.58
CA GLY A 78 12.78 -4.81 -0.25
C GLY A 78 11.67 -5.09 0.77
N TRP A 79 10.40 -4.94 0.38
CA TRP A 79 9.27 -5.23 1.24
C TRP A 79 9.15 -6.71 1.59
N GLN A 80 9.31 -7.60 0.62
CA GLN A 80 9.31 -9.05 0.85
C GLN A 80 10.44 -9.48 1.78
N TRP A 81 11.64 -8.93 1.58
CA TRP A 81 12.78 -9.19 2.47
C TRP A 81 12.51 -8.69 3.90
N LEU A 82 12.01 -7.46 4.05
CA LEU A 82 11.67 -6.91 5.36
C LEU A 82 10.60 -7.76 6.07
N TYR A 83 9.61 -8.26 5.33
CA TYR A 83 8.60 -9.19 5.86
C TYR A 83 9.27 -10.44 6.45
N GLY A 84 10.24 -11.03 5.74
CA GLY A 84 11.03 -12.15 6.22
C GLY A 84 11.80 -11.83 7.51
N VAL A 85 12.49 -10.68 7.55
CA VAL A 85 13.23 -10.23 8.74
C VAL A 85 12.31 -10.10 9.95
N VAL A 86 11.11 -9.53 9.79
CA VAL A 86 10.14 -9.38 10.89
C VAL A 86 9.63 -10.74 11.38
N ILE A 87 9.40 -11.70 10.48
CA ILE A 87 9.05 -13.07 10.85
C ILE A 87 10.17 -13.70 11.69
N ASP A 88 11.42 -13.55 11.27
CA ASP A 88 12.58 -14.10 11.98
C ASP A 88 12.78 -13.45 13.35
N VAL A 89 12.50 -12.15 13.47
CA VAL A 89 12.44 -11.46 14.78
C VAL A 89 11.39 -12.12 15.67
N TYR A 90 10.15 -12.33 15.20
CA TYR A 90 9.12 -12.99 16.03
C TYR A 90 9.47 -14.45 16.38
N ARG A 91 10.13 -15.18 15.48
CA ARG A 91 10.64 -16.52 15.78
C ARG A 91 11.70 -16.49 16.87
N SER A 92 12.65 -15.55 16.80
CA SER A 92 13.68 -15.39 17.84
C SER A 92 13.12 -15.00 19.21
N LEU A 93 11.93 -14.38 19.25
CA LEU A 93 11.17 -14.10 20.47
C LEU A 93 10.39 -15.33 21.00
N GLY A 94 10.52 -16.50 20.35
CA GLY A 94 9.92 -17.76 20.79
C GLY A 94 8.49 -17.99 20.28
N HIS A 95 8.00 -17.22 19.30
CA HIS A 95 6.70 -17.47 18.69
C HIS A 95 6.73 -18.69 17.75
N THR A 96 5.61 -19.43 17.71
CA THR A 96 5.40 -20.48 16.70
C THR A 96 5.35 -19.88 15.30
N ASP A 97 5.63 -20.68 14.26
CA ASP A 97 5.60 -20.21 12.87
C ASP A 97 4.28 -19.53 12.51
N ALA A 98 3.14 -20.19 12.79
CA ALA A 98 1.83 -19.62 12.52
C ALA A 98 1.61 -18.29 13.25
N SER A 99 2.06 -18.17 14.51
CA SER A 99 1.95 -16.91 15.26
C SER A 99 2.87 -15.83 14.70
N ALA A 100 4.10 -16.18 14.28
CA ALA A 100 5.05 -15.24 13.68
C ALA A 100 4.53 -14.64 12.37
N TYR A 101 3.93 -15.45 11.49
CA TYR A 101 3.28 -14.94 10.26
C TYR A 101 2.13 -13.97 10.57
N ARG A 102 1.24 -14.34 11.51
CA ARG A 102 0.09 -13.50 11.89
C ARG A 102 0.54 -12.19 12.53
N ARG A 103 1.54 -12.22 13.42
CA ARG A 103 2.10 -11.01 14.04
C ARG A 103 2.80 -10.12 13.02
N THR A 104 3.47 -10.70 12.03
CA THR A 104 4.06 -9.94 10.92
C THR A 104 2.98 -9.24 10.11
N MET A 105 1.85 -9.91 9.81
CA MET A 105 0.69 -9.26 9.19
C MET A 105 0.18 -8.09 10.02
N VAL A 106 0.08 -8.22 11.34
CA VAL A 106 -0.33 -7.11 12.21
C VAL A 106 0.68 -5.96 12.20
N SER A 107 1.98 -6.26 12.21
CA SER A 107 3.03 -5.23 12.13
C SER A 107 2.96 -4.43 10.82
N ALA A 108 2.65 -5.09 9.70
CA ALA A 108 2.42 -4.42 8.42
C ALA A 108 1.18 -3.53 8.44
N VAL A 109 0.12 -3.92 9.17
CA VAL A 109 -1.05 -3.05 9.38
C VAL A 109 -0.67 -1.76 10.12
N VAL A 110 0.23 -1.81 11.10
CA VAL A 110 0.69 -0.58 11.79
C VAL A 110 1.32 0.40 10.80
N VAL A 111 2.16 -0.09 9.89
CA VAL A 111 2.75 0.74 8.82
C VAL A 111 1.67 1.30 7.90
N GLN A 112 0.68 0.50 7.50
CA GLN A 112 -0.45 0.96 6.67
C GLN A 112 -1.30 2.04 7.37
N VAL A 113 -1.56 1.89 8.67
CA VAL A 113 -2.31 2.87 9.46
C VAL A 113 -1.54 4.18 9.58
N ILE A 114 -0.22 4.12 9.82
CA ILE A 114 0.64 5.32 9.83
C ILE A 114 0.59 5.99 8.46
N ALA A 115 0.76 5.24 7.37
CA ALA A 115 0.72 5.77 6.02
C ALA A 115 -0.63 6.40 5.69
N LEU A 116 -1.74 5.74 6.05
CA LEU A 116 -3.09 6.27 5.87
C LEU A 116 -3.30 7.55 6.68
N THR A 117 -2.82 7.60 7.92
CA THR A 117 -2.91 8.79 8.78
C THR A 117 -2.15 9.96 8.17
N VAL A 118 -0.90 9.74 7.75
CA VAL A 118 -0.09 10.76 7.06
C VAL A 118 -0.80 11.22 5.79
N PHE A 119 -1.32 10.30 4.99
CA PHE A 119 -2.04 10.61 3.75
C PHE A 119 -3.32 11.44 3.99
N LEU A 120 -4.04 11.20 5.09
CA LEU A 120 -5.26 11.95 5.44
C LEU A 120 -4.96 13.33 6.06
N VAL A 121 -3.86 13.46 6.81
CA VAL A 121 -3.44 14.71 7.45
C VAL A 121 -2.74 15.64 6.46
N TRP A 122 -1.86 15.12 5.62
CA TRP A 122 -1.07 15.89 4.65
C TRP A 122 -1.85 16.12 3.36
N ARG A 123 -3.02 16.78 3.45
CA ARG A 123 -3.82 17.19 2.29
C ARG A 123 -3.06 18.22 1.45
N PRO A 124 -2.54 17.89 0.25
CA PRO A 124 -1.93 18.90 -0.60
C PRO A 124 -3.06 19.81 -1.11
N LYS A 125 -2.98 21.12 -0.82
CA LYS A 125 -3.98 22.10 -1.28
C LYS A 125 -4.22 21.96 -2.79
N PRO A 126 -5.48 22.01 -3.27
CA PRO A 126 -5.79 21.99 -4.69
C PRO A 126 -4.99 23.06 -5.45
N PRO A 127 -4.52 22.78 -6.68
CA PRO A 127 -3.76 23.75 -7.48
C PRO A 127 -4.45 25.11 -7.63
N ALA A 128 -5.79 25.14 -7.62
CA ALA A 128 -6.60 26.34 -7.75
C ALA A 128 -6.43 27.35 -6.59
N GLU A 129 -6.25 26.88 -5.34
CA GLU A 129 -6.02 27.76 -4.19
C GLU A 129 -4.59 28.31 -4.13
N ARG A 130 -3.61 27.62 -4.74
CA ARG A 130 -2.23 28.08 -4.80
C ARG A 130 -2.04 29.26 -5.75
N MET A 131 -2.88 29.37 -6.78
CA MET A 131 -2.85 30.47 -7.76
C MET A 131 -3.68 31.67 -7.31
N ALA A 132 -4.66 31.48 -6.42
CA ALA A 132 -5.50 32.54 -5.88
C ALA A 132 -4.86 33.32 -4.72
N GLY A 133 -3.77 32.81 -4.13
CA GLY A 133 -3.03 33.47 -3.04
C GLY A 133 -1.85 34.34 -3.49
N THR A 134 -1.64 34.49 -4.80
CA THR A 134 -0.52 35.26 -5.39
C THR A 134 -0.98 36.53 -6.13
N SER A 135 -2.23 36.97 -5.94
CA SER A 135 -2.78 38.21 -6.51
C SER A 135 -3.07 39.25 -5.43
#